data_AF-A0A7C5L5Y7-F1
#
_entry.id   AF-A0A7C5L5Y7-F1
#
_cell.length_a   1.000
_cell.length_b   1.000
_cell.length_c   1.000
_cell.angle_alpha   90.00
_cell.angle_beta   90.00
_cell.angle_gamma   90.00
#
_symmetry.space_group_name_H-M   'P 1'
#
loop_
_entity.id
_entity.type
_entity.pdbx_description
1 polymer ?
#
loop_
_entity_poly.entity_id
_entity_poly.type
_entity_poly.pdbx_seq_one_letter_code
_entity_poly.pdbx_strand_id
1 'polypeptide(L)'
;MEAFPPETLKHLGFGALLGFMVGFTLKRILKLMFFVLGIYLISLLWLADMGVLSVRWEVLSGAIDSLFSSTKNLGRGLMGTLSFGGSFAVGFALGMKV
;
A
#
# COMPACT_ATOMS: atom_id res chain seq x y z
N MET A 1 13.23 -36.12 -0.55
CA MET A 1 12.98 -35.08 0.48
C MET A 1 14.30 -34.36 0.70
N GLU A 2 14.65 -33.44 -0.19
CA GLU A 2 15.85 -32.62 -0.01
C GLU A 2 15.53 -31.55 1.00
N ALA A 3 16.09 -31.72 2.20
CA ALA A 3 16.02 -30.75 3.27
C ALA A 3 16.65 -29.45 2.78
N PHE A 4 15.88 -28.38 2.86
CA PHE A 4 16.25 -27.03 2.46
C PHE A 4 17.62 -26.64 3.05
N PRO A 5 18.57 -26.18 2.21
CA PRO A 5 19.89 -25.76 2.68
C PRO A 5 19.77 -24.58 3.66
N PRO A 6 20.63 -24.48 4.70
CA PRO A 6 20.56 -23.45 5.76
C PRO A 6 20.71 -22.01 5.25
N GLU A 7 21.04 -21.86 3.98
CA GLU A 7 21.30 -20.61 3.28
C GLU A 7 19.99 -19.89 2.95
N THR A 8 18.94 -20.62 2.55
CA THR A 8 17.64 -20.03 2.21
C THR A 8 16.92 -19.48 3.44
N LEU A 9 17.17 -20.05 4.63
CA LEU A 9 16.58 -19.59 5.90
C LEU A 9 17.10 -18.21 6.31
N LYS A 10 18.38 -17.91 6.06
CA LYS A 10 18.97 -16.58 6.28
C LYS A 10 18.41 -15.54 5.31
N HIS A 11 18.26 -15.88 4.04
CA HIS A 11 17.65 -14.98 3.04
C HIS A 11 16.18 -14.70 3.35
N LEU A 12 15.45 -15.71 3.85
CA LEU A 12 14.05 -15.58 4.23
C LEU A 12 13.88 -14.68 5.46
N GLY A 13 14.75 -14.78 6.47
CA GLY A 13 14.74 -13.89 7.64
C GLY A 13 15.11 -12.44 7.32
N PHE A 14 16.06 -12.23 6.40
CA PHE A 14 16.43 -10.89 5.95
C PHE A 14 15.29 -10.19 5.21
N GLY A 15 14.54 -10.93 4.37
CA GLY A 15 13.32 -10.43 3.71
C GLY A 15 12.24 -9.99 4.71
N ALA A 16 12.06 -10.69 5.82
CA ALA A 16 11.10 -10.29 6.86
C ALA A 16 11.50 -9.01 7.60
N LEU A 17 12.78 -8.85 7.94
CA LEU A 17 13.29 -7.63 8.59
C LEU A 17 13.18 -6.41 7.68
N LEU A 18 13.54 -6.57 6.40
CA LEU A 18 13.35 -5.53 5.39
C LEU A 18 11.87 -5.20 5.20
N GLY A 19 11.00 -6.22 5.13
CA GLY A 19 9.55 -6.04 5.09
C GLY A 19 9.04 -5.24 6.29
N PHE A 20 9.52 -5.56 7.49
CA PHE A 20 9.16 -4.85 8.72
C PHE A 20 9.59 -3.38 8.71
N MET A 21 10.84 -3.08 8.34
CA MET A 21 11.32 -1.69 8.21
C MET A 21 10.53 -0.90 7.17
N VAL A 22 10.22 -1.52 6.02
CA VAL A 22 9.44 -0.90 4.95
C VAL A 22 8.01 -0.67 5.42
N GLY A 23 7.35 -1.65 6.05
CA GLY A 23 5.99 -1.52 6.58
C GLY A 23 5.88 -0.41 7.63
N PHE A 24 6.85 -0.32 8.53
CA PHE A 24 6.92 0.74 9.55
C PHE A 24 7.09 2.13 8.93
N THR A 25 7.98 2.26 7.95
CA THR A 25 8.22 3.54 7.26
C THR A 25 7.02 3.95 6.41
N LEU A 26 6.36 2.99 5.77
CA LEU A 26 5.22 3.22 4.90
C LEU A 26 4.06 3.86 5.67
N LYS A 27 3.81 3.49 6.93
CA LYS A 27 2.80 4.12 7.79
C LYS A 27 3.01 5.63 7.94
N ARG A 28 4.26 6.07 8.08
CA ARG A 28 4.62 7.49 8.21
C ARG A 28 4.40 8.24 6.89
N ILE A 29 4.74 7.61 5.76
CA ILE A 29 4.50 8.16 4.42
C ILE A 29 3.00 8.26 4.13
N LEU A 30 2.23 7.22 4.45
CA LEU A 30 0.76 7.22 4.27
C LEU A 30 0.12 8.35 5.08
N LYS A 31 0.50 8.53 6.34
CA LYS A 31 -0.04 9.61 7.17
C LYS A 31 0.24 10.99 6.56
N LEU A 32 1.44 11.20 6.00
CA LEU A 32 1.78 12.43 5.27
C LEU A 32 0.97 12.57 3.97
N MET A 33 0.82 11.51 3.18
CA MET A 33 0.03 11.53 1.95
C MET A 33 -1.44 11.87 2.23
N PHE A 34 -2.05 11.22 3.24
CA PHE A 34 -3.42 11.53 3.65
C PHE A 34 -3.57 12.97 4.15
N PHE A 35 -2.56 13.50 4.84
CA PHE A 35 -2.56 14.90 5.28
C PHE A 35 -2.55 15.87 4.09
N VAL A 36 -1.66 15.66 3.13
CA VAL A 36 -1.60 16.46 1.89
C VAL A 36 -2.88 16.31 1.07
N LEU A 37 -3.42 15.09 0.96
CA LEU A 37 -4.66 14.81 0.24
C LEU A 37 -5.86 15.50 0.89
N GLY A 38 -5.94 15.54 2.22
CA GLY A 38 -6.98 16.26 2.94
C GLY A 38 -6.93 17.76 2.69
N ILE A 39 -5.74 18.36 2.76
CA ILE A 39 -5.54 19.79 2.42
C ILE A 39 -5.95 20.05 0.96
N TYR A 40 -5.57 19.16 0.05
CA TYR A 40 -5.95 19.27 -1.36
C TYR A 40 -7.46 19.21 -1.56
N LEU A 41 -8.15 18.27 -0.91
CA LEU A 41 -9.61 18.15 -0.96
C LEU A 41 -10.31 19.38 -0.40
N ILE A 42 -9.83 19.94 0.72
CA ILE A 42 -10.38 21.18 1.30
C ILE A 42 -10.20 22.35 0.34
N SER A 43 -9.02 22.49 -0.26
CA SER A 43 -8.73 23.51 -1.27
C SER A 43 -9.65 23.38 -2.49
N LEU A 44 -9.88 22.14 -2.95
CA LEU A 44 -10.76 21.84 -4.08
C LEU A 44 -12.22 22.14 -3.77
N LEU A 45 -12.69 21.81 -2.56
CA LEU A 45 -14.06 22.04 -2.13
C LEU A 45 -14.37 23.53 -2.03
N TRP A 46 -13.40 24.33 -1.57
CA TRP A 46 -13.52 25.79 -1.55
C TRP A 46 -13.59 26.39 -2.97
N LEU A 47 -12.81 25.85 -3.91
CA LEU A 47 -12.85 26.27 -5.32
C LEU A 47 -14.13 25.81 -6.05
N ALA A 48 -14.71 24.68 -5.61
CA ALA A 48 -15.99 24.19 -6.13
C ALA A 48 -17.16 25.09 -5.69
N ASP A 49 -17.15 25.59 -4.44
CA ASP A 49 -18.17 26.51 -3.93
C ASP A 49 -18.17 27.87 -4.66
N MET A 50 -16.99 28.32 -5.09
CA MET A 50 -16.81 29.51 -5.93
C MET A 50 -17.29 29.32 -7.39
N GLY A 51 -17.73 28.12 -7.77
CA GLY A 51 -18.26 27.83 -9.11
C GLY A 51 -17.21 27.68 -10.22
N VAL A 52 -15.91 27.71 -9.88
CA VAL A 52 -14.81 27.60 -10.86
C VAL A 52 -14.53 26.14 -11.24
N LEU A 53 -14.98 25.17 -10.42
CA LEU A 53 -14.77 23.74 -10.64
C LEU A 53 -16.08 22.94 -10.64
N SER A 54 -16.46 22.38 -11.80
CA SER A 54 -17.53 21.38 -11.90
C SER A 54 -16.99 20.02 -11.44
N VAL A 55 -17.32 19.62 -10.21
CA VAL A 55 -16.95 18.31 -9.67
C VAL A 55 -17.79 17.23 -10.37
N ARG A 56 -17.20 16.56 -11.37
CA ARG A 56 -17.82 15.40 -12.03
C ARG A 56 -17.69 14.16 -11.15
N TRP A 57 -18.73 13.89 -10.38
CA TRP A 57 -18.77 12.76 -9.45
C TRP A 57 -18.58 11.39 -10.13
N GLU A 58 -18.98 11.21 -11.40
CA GLU A 58 -18.70 9.96 -12.14
C GLU A 58 -17.20 9.75 -12.42
N VAL A 59 -16.47 10.80 -12.77
CA VAL A 59 -15.03 10.69 -13.07
C VAL A 59 -14.24 10.44 -11.79
N LEU A 60 -14.63 11.09 -10.69
CA LEU A 60 -14.01 10.91 -9.39
C LEU A 60 -14.22 9.49 -8.84
N SER A 61 -15.46 8.99 -8.90
CA SER A 61 -15.78 7.61 -8.47
C SER A 61 -15.04 6.57 -9.32
N GLY A 62 -15.00 6.74 -10.65
CA GLY A 62 -14.22 5.85 -11.53
C GLY A 62 -12.71 5.87 -11.23
N ALA A 63 -12.14 7.03 -10.93
CA ALA A 63 -10.73 7.13 -10.53
C ALA A 63 -10.45 6.42 -9.20
N ILE A 64 -11.34 6.59 -8.21
CA ILE A 64 -11.25 5.89 -6.92
C ILE A 64 -11.34 4.38 -7.14
N ASP A 65 -12.32 3.91 -7.90
CA ASP A 65 -12.50 2.47 -8.20
C ASP A 65 -11.29 1.88 -8.94
N SER A 66 -10.65 2.64 -9.83
CA SER A 66 -9.43 2.23 -10.53
C SER A 66 -8.23 2.03 -9.56
N LEU A 67 -8.10 2.91 -8.56
CA LEU A 67 -7.07 2.82 -7.52
C LEU A 67 -7.31 1.63 -6.58
N PHE A 68 -8.56 1.44 -6.14
CA PHE A 68 -8.95 0.32 -5.29
C PHE A 68 -8.84 -1.02 -6.00
N SER A 69 -9.24 -1.12 -7.27
CA SER A 69 -9.10 -2.34 -8.08
C SER A 69 -7.63 -2.68 -8.35
N SER A 70 -6.77 -1.70 -8.61
CA SER A 70 -5.32 -1.91 -8.75
C SER A 70 -4.69 -2.45 -7.46
N THR A 71 -5.09 -1.90 -6.31
CA THR A 71 -4.66 -2.38 -4.99
C THR A 71 -5.17 -3.80 -4.71
N LYS A 72 -6.42 -4.10 -5.07
CA LYS A 72 -7.02 -5.43 -4.93
C LYS A 72 -6.37 -6.47 -5.86
N ASN A 73 -5.95 -6.07 -7.05
CA ASN A 73 -5.22 -6.91 -7.99
C ASN A 73 -3.78 -7.19 -7.52
N LEU A 74 -3.11 -6.18 -6.95
CA LEU A 74 -1.81 -6.38 -6.28
C LEU A 74 -1.95 -7.35 -5.09
N GLY A 75 -2.99 -7.20 -4.26
CA GLY A 75 -3.24 -8.13 -3.15
C GLY A 75 -3.46 -9.57 -3.61
N ARG A 76 -4.19 -9.78 -4.72
CA ARG A 76 -4.40 -11.10 -5.32
C ARG A 76 -3.13 -11.66 -5.98
N GLY A 77 -2.36 -10.84 -6.69
CA GLY A 77 -1.09 -11.25 -7.32
C GLY A 77 0.00 -11.56 -6.31
N LEU A 78 0.03 -10.82 -5.20
CA LEU A 78 0.85 -11.15 -4.04
C LEU A 78 0.42 -12.50 -3.48
N MET A 79 -0.88 -12.74 -3.22
CA MET A 79 -1.38 -14.04 -2.76
C MET A 79 -0.94 -15.23 -3.62
N GLY A 80 -0.87 -15.07 -4.95
CA GLY A 80 -0.35 -16.10 -5.86
C GLY A 80 1.18 -16.25 -5.90
N THR A 81 1.93 -15.21 -5.52
CA THR A 81 3.42 -15.17 -5.53
C THR A 81 4.01 -15.40 -4.13
N LEU A 82 3.19 -15.42 -3.08
CA LEU A 82 3.57 -15.60 -1.68
C LEU A 82 4.22 -16.95 -1.36
N SER A 83 4.18 -17.95 -2.26
CA SER A 83 4.96 -19.17 -2.08
C SER A 83 6.48 -18.93 -2.03
N PHE A 84 6.98 -17.75 -2.46
CA PHE A 84 8.39 -17.35 -2.32
C PHE A 84 8.60 -16.08 -1.46
N GLY A 85 7.60 -15.19 -1.36
CA GLY A 85 7.66 -13.91 -0.62
C GLY A 85 7.02 -13.90 0.77
N GLY A 86 6.65 -15.08 1.32
CA GLY A 86 5.89 -15.20 2.56
C GLY A 86 6.50 -14.46 3.76
N SER A 87 7.82 -14.50 3.92
CA SER A 87 8.49 -13.84 5.06
C SER A 87 8.53 -12.32 4.94
N PHE A 88 8.70 -11.78 3.73
CA PHE A 88 8.61 -10.33 3.47
C PHE A 88 7.20 -9.82 3.75
N ALA A 89 6.17 -10.53 3.30
CA ALA A 89 4.79 -10.12 3.53
C ALA A 89 4.38 -10.20 5.00
N VAL A 90 4.82 -11.24 5.72
CA VAL A 90 4.61 -11.35 7.18
C VAL A 90 5.34 -10.23 7.90
N GLY A 91 6.61 -9.96 7.57
CA GLY A 91 7.37 -8.84 8.11
C GLY A 91 6.72 -7.49 7.83
N PHE A 92 6.26 -7.26 6.61
CA PHE A 92 5.57 -6.05 6.16
C PHE A 92 4.23 -5.83 6.85
N ALA A 93 3.39 -6.88 6.97
CA ALA A 93 2.11 -6.80 7.66
C ALA A 93 2.30 -6.49 9.15
N LEU A 94 3.30 -7.09 9.80
CA LEU A 94 3.67 -6.77 11.18
C LEU A 94 4.19 -5.34 11.31
N GLY A 95 5.04 -4.89 10.39
CA GLY A 95 5.56 -3.52 10.36
C GLY A 95 4.49 -2.45 10.15
N MET A 96 3.42 -2.76 9.39
CA MET A 96 2.26 -1.87 9.23
C MET A 96 1.39 -1.77 10.49
N LYS A 97 1.33 -2.85 11.30
CA LYS A 97 0.49 -2.90 12.50
C LYS A 97 1.11 -2.12 13.67
N VAL A 98 2.44 -2.14 13.80
CA VAL A 98 3.22 -1.32 14.76
C VAL A 98 3.12 0.16 14.40
#